data_AF-A0A389MI05-F1
#
_entry.id   AF-A0A389MI05-F1
#
_cell.length_a   1.000
_cell.length_b   1.000
_cell.length_c   1.000
_cell.angle_alpha   90.00
_cell.angle_beta   90.00
_cell.angle_gamma   90.00
#
_symmetry.space_group_name_H-M   'P 1'
#
loop_
_entity.id
_entity.type
_entity.pdbx_description
1 polymer ?
#
loop_
_entity_poly.entity_id
_entity_poly.type
_entity_poly.pdbx_seq_one_letter_code
_entity_poly.pdbx_strand_id
1 'polypeptide(L)'
;MKRSMQMVQKGFTLIELMIVVAIIGILAAVALPAYQDYTIRARVTEGLILSAAPKLAVAESYASNGGIEITGCSDCTGEPAAGSIGYKFAATKYVKSMVVENIAAAPAVGSGRISVEYAAAAGAGTMFIALTPGSGALANGVPGAGMVAGSPIVWGCSTGGATGAGATGGTALYKYVPANCRF
;
A
#
# COMPACT_ATOMS: atom_id res chain seq x y z
N MET A 1 -62.06 -46.60 -5.93
CA MET A 1 -61.05 -46.15 -4.95
C MET A 1 -59.78 -45.76 -5.68
N LYS A 2 -59.38 -44.48 -5.61
CA LYS A 2 -58.26 -43.91 -6.37
C LYS A 2 -57.00 -44.03 -5.50
N ARG A 3 -56.08 -44.95 -5.82
CA ARG A 3 -54.79 -45.09 -5.11
C ARG A 3 -53.88 -43.93 -5.52
N SER A 4 -53.62 -42.99 -4.61
CA SER A 4 -52.54 -42.01 -4.77
C SER A 4 -51.19 -42.72 -4.63
N MET A 5 -50.40 -42.74 -5.71
CA MET A 5 -49.02 -43.21 -5.68
C MET A 5 -48.20 -42.18 -4.91
N GLN A 6 -47.87 -42.46 -3.64
CA GLN A 6 -46.86 -41.68 -2.92
C GLN A 6 -45.50 -41.97 -3.56
N MET A 7 -44.93 -40.97 -4.23
CA MET A 7 -43.54 -41.04 -4.68
C MET A 7 -42.64 -41.11 -3.46
N VAL A 8 -41.94 -42.23 -3.29
CA VAL A 8 -40.90 -42.40 -2.27
C VAL A 8 -39.78 -41.40 -2.61
N GLN A 9 -39.53 -40.43 -1.74
CA GLN A 9 -38.39 -39.53 -1.90
C GLN A 9 -37.10 -40.34 -1.78
N LYS A 10 -36.35 -40.42 -2.88
CA LYS A 10 -34.98 -40.95 -2.87
C LYS A 10 -34.11 -39.95 -2.11
N GLY A 11 -33.63 -40.35 -0.93
CA GLY A 11 -32.67 -39.56 -0.15
C GLY A 11 -31.31 -39.52 -0.84
N PHE A 12 -30.55 -38.46 -0.54
CA PHE A 12 -29.16 -38.30 -0.98
C PHE A 12 -28.28 -39.39 -0.34
N THR A 13 -27.39 -40.00 -1.11
CA THR A 13 -26.52 -41.06 -0.58
C THR A 13 -25.32 -40.46 0.16
N LEU A 14 -24.84 -41.16 1.19
CA LEU A 14 -23.65 -40.77 1.94
C LEU A 14 -22.41 -40.68 1.03
N ILE A 15 -22.34 -41.54 0.00
CA ILE A 15 -21.26 -41.55 -0.98
C ILE A 15 -21.28 -40.32 -1.89
N GLU A 16 -22.46 -39.87 -2.34
CA GLU A 16 -22.58 -38.61 -3.11
C GLU A 16 -22.10 -37.42 -2.29
N LEU A 17 -22.43 -37.38 -1.00
CA LEU A 17 -22.00 -36.29 -0.11
C LEU A 17 -20.48 -36.31 0.07
N MET A 18 -19.88 -37.48 0.27
CA MET A 18 -18.43 -37.61 0.41
C MET A 18 -17.65 -37.17 -0.83
N ILE A 19 -18.15 -37.48 -2.03
CA ILE A 19 -17.53 -37.05 -3.29
C ILE A 19 -17.61 -35.52 -3.42
N VAL A 20 -18.75 -34.92 -3.10
CA VAL A 20 -18.92 -33.46 -3.15
C VAL A 20 -17.94 -32.76 -2.21
N VAL A 21 -17.79 -33.26 -0.98
CA VAL A 21 -16.83 -32.70 0.00
C VAL A 21 -15.39 -32.84 -0.51
N ALA A 22 -15.03 -33.96 -1.14
CA ALA A 22 -13.70 -34.15 -1.71
C ALA A 22 -13.40 -33.14 -2.84
N ILE A 23 -14.36 -32.90 -3.75
CA ILE A 23 -14.21 -31.92 -4.83
C ILE A 23 -14.09 -30.50 -4.27
N ILE A 24 -14.95 -30.12 -3.31
CA ILE A 24 -14.88 -28.81 -2.65
C ILE A 24 -13.54 -28.64 -1.93
N GLY A 25 -13.02 -29.68 -1.30
CA GLY A 25 -11.71 -29.66 -0.64
C GLY A 25 -10.57 -29.30 -1.60
N ILE A 26 -10.53 -29.91 -2.79
CA ILE A 26 -9.51 -29.63 -3.81
C ILE A 26 -9.66 -28.18 -4.32
N LEU A 27 -10.88 -27.75 -4.64
CA LEU A 27 -11.14 -26.40 -5.14
C LEU A 27 -10.77 -25.35 -4.09
N ALA A 28 -11.12 -25.57 -2.82
CA ALA A 28 -10.82 -24.65 -1.72
C ALA A 28 -9.30 -24.52 -1.49
N ALA A 29 -8.54 -25.61 -1.63
CA ALA A 29 -7.08 -25.59 -1.45
C ALA A 29 -6.37 -24.66 -2.44
N VAL A 30 -6.88 -24.51 -3.66
CA VAL A 30 -6.32 -23.61 -4.69
C VAL A 30 -6.97 -22.22 -4.64
N ALA A 31 -8.29 -22.16 -4.44
CA ALA A 31 -9.03 -20.91 -4.50
C ALA A 31 -8.80 -20.00 -3.28
N LEU A 32 -8.68 -20.57 -2.07
CA LEU A 32 -8.52 -19.78 -0.85
C LEU A 32 -7.21 -18.97 -0.83
N PRO A 33 -6.02 -19.55 -1.13
CA PRO A 33 -4.79 -18.77 -1.17
C PRO A 33 -4.82 -17.66 -2.23
N ALA A 34 -5.36 -17.95 -3.42
CA ALA A 34 -5.47 -16.96 -4.49
C ALA A 34 -6.41 -15.80 -4.13
N TYR A 35 -7.55 -16.10 -3.49
CA TYR A 35 -8.48 -15.08 -3.02
C TYR A 35 -7.85 -14.22 -1.90
N GLN A 36 -7.13 -14.83 -0.96
CA GLN A 36 -6.39 -14.11 0.07
C GLN A 36 -5.39 -13.14 -0.56
N ASP A 37 -4.56 -13.60 -1.50
CA ASP A 37 -3.58 -12.75 -2.18
C ASP A 37 -4.24 -11.56 -2.91
N TYR A 38 -5.39 -11.79 -3.56
CA TYR A 38 -6.18 -10.72 -4.21
C TYR A 38 -6.67 -9.68 -3.19
N THR A 39 -7.25 -10.13 -2.07
CA THR A 39 -7.75 -9.21 -1.03
C THR A 39 -6.62 -8.42 -0.36
N ILE A 40 -5.44 -9.02 -0.17
CA ILE A 40 -4.27 -8.34 0.38
C ILE A 40 -3.80 -7.27 -0.61
N ARG A 41 -3.70 -7.58 -1.91
CA ARG A 41 -3.33 -6.60 -2.94
C ARG A 41 -4.29 -5.41 -3.00
N ALA A 42 -5.59 -5.65 -2.85
CA ALA A 42 -6.59 -4.58 -2.82
C ALA A 42 -6.36 -3.64 -1.62
N ARG A 43 -6.14 -4.21 -0.43
CA ARG A 43 -5.83 -3.43 0.80
C ARG A 43 -4.51 -2.68 0.71
N VAL A 44 -3.50 -3.25 0.06
CA VAL A 44 -2.23 -2.57 -0.21
C VAL A 44 -2.42 -1.42 -1.21
N THR A 45 -3.29 -1.57 -2.19
CA THR A 45 -3.59 -0.51 -3.16
C THR A 45 -4.26 0.69 -2.49
N GLU A 46 -5.04 0.49 -1.42
CA GLU A 46 -5.61 1.58 -0.63
C GLU A 46 -4.55 2.56 -0.10
N GLY A 47 -3.44 2.06 0.46
CA GLY A 47 -2.37 2.93 0.96
C GLY A 47 -1.69 3.74 -0.15
N LEU A 48 -1.56 3.16 -1.35
CA LEU A 48 -1.09 3.90 -2.53
C LEU A 48 -2.09 4.98 -2.98
N ILE A 49 -3.39 4.73 -2.90
CA ILE A 49 -4.42 5.72 -3.22
C ILE A 49 -4.41 6.86 -2.20
N LEU A 50 -4.36 6.52 -0.91
CA LEU A 50 -4.28 7.50 0.18
C LEU A 50 -3.01 8.36 0.10
N SER A 51 -1.94 7.85 -0.51
CA SER A 51 -0.71 8.62 -0.73
C SER A 51 -0.83 9.75 -1.75
N ALA A 52 -1.94 9.82 -2.52
CA ALA A 52 -2.12 10.90 -3.49
C ALA A 52 -2.16 12.29 -2.85
N ALA A 53 -2.85 12.43 -1.71
CA ALA A 53 -2.93 13.70 -0.98
C ALA A 53 -1.55 14.17 -0.45
N PRO A 54 -0.77 13.37 0.28
CA PRO A 54 0.55 13.81 0.73
C PRO A 54 1.55 14.01 -0.43
N LYS A 55 1.40 13.32 -1.57
CA LYS A 55 2.20 13.62 -2.77
C LYS A 55 1.96 15.02 -3.30
N LEU A 56 0.69 15.44 -3.36
CA LEU A 56 0.33 16.80 -3.75
C LEU A 56 0.87 17.81 -2.74
N ALA A 57 0.68 17.56 -1.45
CA ALA A 57 1.19 18.41 -0.37
C ALA A 57 2.72 18.61 -0.48
N VAL A 58 3.49 17.53 -0.66
CA VAL A 58 4.95 17.60 -0.90
C VAL A 58 5.30 18.45 -2.12
N ALA A 59 4.61 18.23 -3.25
CA ALA A 59 4.88 18.95 -4.47
C ALA A 59 4.55 20.45 -4.36
N GLU A 60 3.41 20.79 -3.76
CA GLU A 60 2.94 22.17 -3.60
C GLU A 60 3.77 22.93 -2.57
N SER A 61 4.08 22.32 -1.42
CA SER A 61 4.95 22.94 -0.42
C SER A 61 6.34 23.17 -0.99
N TYR A 62 6.94 22.19 -1.69
CA TYR A 62 8.25 22.40 -2.32
C TYR A 62 8.23 23.52 -3.37
N ALA A 63 7.20 23.57 -4.21
CA ALA A 63 7.07 24.59 -5.25
C ALA A 63 6.85 26.00 -4.69
N SER A 64 6.17 26.14 -3.55
CA SER A 64 5.81 27.42 -2.93
C SER A 64 6.87 27.96 -1.96
N ASN A 65 7.68 27.11 -1.33
CA ASN A 65 8.56 27.51 -0.22
C ASN A 65 9.94 28.04 -0.66
N GLY A 66 10.24 28.10 -1.96
CA GLY A 66 11.38 28.85 -2.50
C GLY A 66 12.78 28.45 -1.98
N GLY A 67 12.98 27.19 -1.60
CA GLY A 67 14.26 26.70 -1.07
C GLY A 67 14.44 26.88 0.44
N ILE A 68 13.36 27.15 1.17
CA ILE A 68 13.33 27.09 2.64
C ILE A 68 12.97 25.66 3.07
N GLU A 69 13.57 25.19 4.17
CA GLU A 69 13.26 23.88 4.75
C GLU A 69 11.77 23.79 5.15
N ILE A 70 11.14 22.66 4.84
CA ILE A 70 9.75 22.35 5.20
C ILE A 70 9.76 21.19 6.15
N THR A 71 9.17 21.41 7.33
CA THR A 71 8.96 20.35 8.31
C THR A 71 7.89 19.38 7.77
N GLY A 72 8.23 18.10 7.73
CA GLY A 72 7.32 17.02 7.41
C GLY A 72 6.40 16.67 8.58
N CYS A 73 5.94 15.43 8.64
CA CYS A 73 5.12 14.91 9.72
C CYS A 73 5.51 13.47 10.07
N SER A 74 5.74 13.20 11.37
CA SER A 74 6.22 11.90 11.85
C SER A 74 5.15 10.80 11.88
N ASP A 75 3.88 11.17 12.00
CA ASP A 75 2.72 10.28 11.95
C ASP A 75 1.51 10.91 11.22
N CYS A 76 1.62 12.20 10.92
CA CYS A 76 0.65 13.05 10.24
C CYS A 76 -0.75 13.03 10.88
N THR A 77 -0.92 12.63 12.14
CA THR A 77 -2.27 12.50 12.75
C THR A 77 -2.80 13.81 13.35
N GLY A 78 -1.90 14.70 13.75
CA GLY A 78 -2.22 16.01 14.32
C GLY A 78 -2.60 17.06 13.28
N GLU A 79 -3.09 18.21 13.75
CA GLU A 79 -3.23 19.38 12.89
C GLU A 79 -1.84 19.85 12.43
N PRO A 80 -1.64 20.09 11.11
CA PRO A 80 -0.34 20.52 10.61
C PRO A 80 0.01 21.91 11.13
N ALA A 81 1.23 22.07 11.64
CA ALA A 81 1.74 23.37 12.07
C ALA A 81 1.86 24.32 10.86
N ALA A 82 1.71 25.62 11.09
CA ALA A 82 1.93 26.62 10.05
C ALA A 82 3.37 26.50 9.48
N GLY A 83 3.49 26.48 8.15
CA GLY A 83 4.78 26.30 7.46
C GLY A 83 5.28 24.86 7.37
N SER A 84 4.55 23.87 7.89
CA SER A 84 4.80 22.45 7.63
C SER A 84 4.17 22.01 6.31
N ILE A 85 4.32 20.72 5.97
CA ILE A 85 3.77 20.09 4.77
C ILE A 85 2.24 20.21 4.62
N GLY A 86 1.50 20.66 5.64
CA GLY A 86 0.06 20.94 5.50
C GLY A 86 -0.82 19.70 5.31
N TYR A 87 -0.33 18.52 5.67
CA TYR A 87 -1.03 17.24 5.51
C TYR A 87 -1.46 16.65 6.85
N LYS A 88 -2.69 16.12 6.87
CA LYS A 88 -3.23 15.33 7.98
C LYS A 88 -3.77 13.99 7.46
N PHE A 89 -3.36 12.93 8.13
CA PHE A 89 -3.76 11.57 7.89
C PHE A 89 -4.76 11.09 8.96
N ALA A 90 -5.76 10.35 8.52
CA ALA A 90 -6.65 9.59 9.39
C ALA A 90 -6.41 8.09 9.14
N ALA A 91 -6.02 7.37 10.18
CA ALA A 91 -5.76 5.93 10.09
C ALA A 91 -7.00 5.17 9.60
N THR A 92 -6.78 4.18 8.74
CA THR A 92 -7.83 3.29 8.25
C THR A 92 -7.67 1.90 8.87
N LYS A 93 -8.60 0.99 8.55
CA LYS A 93 -8.48 -0.41 8.97
C LYS A 93 -7.19 -1.07 8.47
N TYR A 94 -6.68 -0.64 7.30
CA TYR A 94 -5.56 -1.30 6.62
C TYR A 94 -4.29 -0.46 6.58
N VAL A 95 -4.39 0.87 6.72
CA VAL A 95 -3.25 1.77 6.82
C VAL A 95 -3.15 2.32 8.24
N LYS A 96 -2.07 1.96 8.93
CA LYS A 96 -1.82 2.29 10.33
C LYS A 96 -1.29 3.70 10.50
N SER A 97 -0.30 4.09 9.71
CA SER A 97 0.34 5.40 9.82
C SER A 97 0.87 5.87 8.47
N MET A 98 1.01 7.19 8.33
CA MET A 98 1.74 7.81 7.24
C MET A 98 2.77 8.77 7.80
N VAL A 99 3.95 8.78 7.20
CA VAL A 99 5.05 9.68 7.56
C VAL A 99 5.42 10.46 6.32
N VAL A 100 5.66 11.75 6.46
CA VAL A 100 6.29 12.57 5.42
C VAL A 100 7.60 13.11 6.00
N GLU A 101 8.72 12.76 5.39
CA GLU A 101 10.04 13.25 5.79
C GLU A 101 10.18 14.75 5.50
N ASN A 102 11.05 15.43 6.25
CA ASN A 102 11.36 16.83 6.01
C ASN A 102 11.88 17.06 4.59
N ILE A 103 11.60 18.24 4.07
CA ILE A 103 12.19 18.71 2.80
C ILE A 103 13.24 19.74 3.15
N ALA A 104 14.52 19.37 3.00
CA ALA A 104 15.63 20.28 3.24
C ALA A 104 15.60 21.44 2.22
N ALA A 105 16.18 22.59 2.61
CA ALA A 105 16.36 23.76 1.73
C ALA A 105 17.02 23.41 0.37
N ALA A 106 18.01 22.52 0.41
CA ALA A 106 18.57 21.83 -0.74
C ALA A 106 18.22 20.34 -0.64
N PRO A 107 17.13 19.88 -1.29
CA PRO A 107 16.67 18.51 -1.13
C PRO A 107 17.68 17.48 -1.64
N ALA A 108 18.01 16.50 -0.80
CA ALA A 108 18.71 15.29 -1.23
C ALA A 108 17.69 14.21 -1.62
N VAL A 109 18.16 13.10 -2.19
CA VAL A 109 17.32 11.92 -2.41
C VAL A 109 16.75 11.47 -1.06
N GLY A 110 15.42 11.36 -0.97
CA GLY A 110 14.73 10.99 0.27
C GLY A 110 14.10 12.15 1.04
N SER A 111 14.45 13.41 0.73
CA SER A 111 13.71 14.57 1.25
C SER A 111 12.25 14.54 0.77
N GLY A 112 11.28 14.76 1.66
CA GLY A 112 9.85 14.67 1.31
C GLY A 112 9.34 13.25 1.03
N ARG A 113 10.10 12.21 1.37
CA ARG A 113 9.67 10.81 1.23
C ARG A 113 8.41 10.56 2.05
N ILE A 114 7.45 9.86 1.45
CA ILE A 114 6.21 9.44 2.11
C ILE A 114 6.34 7.95 2.44
N SER A 115 6.22 7.59 3.72
CA SER A 115 6.20 6.19 4.18
C SER A 115 4.78 5.83 4.61
N VAL A 116 4.26 4.73 4.08
CA VAL A 116 2.94 4.18 4.41
C VAL A 116 3.14 2.89 5.19
N GLU A 117 2.73 2.86 6.46
CA GLU A 117 2.71 1.66 7.28
C GLU A 117 1.33 0.99 7.22
N TYR A 118 1.28 -0.28 6.85
CA TYR A 118 0.05 -1.04 6.87
C TYR A 118 -0.18 -1.71 8.22
N ALA A 119 -1.45 -1.76 8.63
CA ALA A 119 -1.87 -2.52 9.80
C ALA A 119 -1.81 -4.03 9.54
N ALA A 120 -1.67 -4.84 10.59
CA ALA A 120 -1.69 -6.30 10.48
C ALA A 120 -2.95 -6.84 9.78
N ALA A 121 -4.08 -6.13 9.90
CA ALA A 121 -5.34 -6.44 9.22
C ALA A 121 -5.24 -6.40 7.68
N ALA A 122 -4.18 -5.82 7.11
CA ALA A 122 -3.90 -5.89 5.68
C ALA A 122 -3.64 -7.34 5.22
N GLY A 123 -3.15 -8.22 6.10
CA GLY A 123 -3.10 -9.68 5.89
C GLY A 123 -1.72 -10.25 5.56
N ALA A 124 -0.63 -9.51 5.75
CA ALA A 124 0.72 -9.96 5.43
C ALA A 124 1.81 -9.53 6.43
N GLY A 125 1.43 -9.22 7.68
CA GLY A 125 2.34 -8.69 8.70
C GLY A 125 2.48 -7.17 8.63
N THR A 126 3.50 -6.63 9.29
CA THR A 126 3.83 -5.20 9.21
C THR A 126 4.48 -4.92 7.86
N MET A 127 3.84 -4.07 7.06
CA MET A 127 4.27 -3.77 5.69
C MET A 127 4.52 -2.28 5.55
N PHE A 128 5.50 -1.91 4.72
CA PHE A 128 5.82 -0.50 4.41
C PHE A 128 5.98 -0.27 2.92
N ILE A 129 5.32 0.77 2.40
CA ILE A 129 5.64 1.33 1.09
C ILE A 129 6.25 2.71 1.29
N ALA A 130 7.37 2.96 0.60
CA ALA A 130 7.98 4.28 0.54
C ALA A 130 7.81 4.88 -0.85
N LEU A 131 7.43 6.15 -0.89
CA LEU A 131 7.27 6.95 -2.09
C LEU A 131 8.27 8.09 -2.03
N THR A 132 9.24 8.09 -2.92
CA THR A 132 10.36 9.04 -2.88
C THR A 132 10.17 10.07 -3.97
N PRO A 133 9.97 11.35 -3.65
CA PRO A 133 10.02 12.39 -4.65
C PRO A 133 11.47 12.68 -5.03
N GLY A 134 11.65 13.22 -6.23
CA GLY A 134 12.96 13.64 -6.70
C GLY A 134 12.89 14.10 -8.15
N SER A 135 14.05 14.17 -8.79
CA SER A 135 14.16 14.59 -10.18
C SER A 135 15.03 13.62 -10.97
N GLY A 136 14.92 13.66 -12.30
CA GLY A 136 15.71 12.83 -13.19
C GLY A 136 15.16 11.40 -13.34
N ALA A 137 16.01 10.49 -13.82
CA ALA A 137 15.63 9.12 -14.08
C ALA A 137 15.41 8.32 -12.79
N LEU A 138 14.49 7.36 -12.84
CA LEU A 138 14.28 6.38 -11.78
C LEU A 138 15.28 5.23 -11.95
N ALA A 139 15.97 4.88 -10.88
CA ALA A 139 16.80 3.68 -10.78
C ALA A 139 16.36 2.90 -9.54
N ASN A 140 15.98 1.63 -9.71
CA ASN A 140 15.51 0.77 -8.63
C ASN A 140 14.44 1.42 -7.73
N GLY A 141 13.42 2.03 -8.33
CA GLY A 141 12.32 2.65 -7.60
C GLY A 141 12.67 3.95 -6.86
N VAL A 142 13.86 4.52 -7.07
CA VAL A 142 14.32 5.77 -6.44
C VAL A 142 14.77 6.77 -7.51
N PRO A 143 14.40 8.07 -7.42
CA PRO A 143 14.92 9.09 -8.33
C PRO A 143 16.44 9.30 -8.17
N GLY A 144 17.12 9.58 -9.28
CA GLY A 144 18.58 9.78 -9.30
C GLY A 144 19.08 11.05 -8.59
N ALA A 145 18.19 12.01 -8.31
CA ALA A 145 18.49 13.21 -7.54
C ALA A 145 17.31 13.60 -6.64
N GLY A 146 17.57 14.46 -5.64
CA GLY A 146 16.52 15.12 -4.88
C GLY A 146 15.63 16.01 -5.76
N MET A 147 14.62 16.62 -5.16
CA MET A 147 13.78 17.59 -5.88
C MET A 147 14.63 18.80 -6.28
N VAL A 148 14.55 19.18 -7.56
CA VAL A 148 15.29 20.29 -8.17
C VAL A 148 14.30 21.32 -8.66
N ALA A 149 14.47 22.57 -8.26
CA ALA A 149 13.58 23.67 -8.67
C ALA A 149 13.53 23.79 -10.21
N GLY A 150 12.31 23.94 -10.74
CA GLY A 150 12.06 24.02 -12.19
C GLY A 150 12.13 22.68 -12.95
N SER A 151 12.49 21.58 -12.29
CA SER A 151 12.39 20.23 -12.87
C SER A 151 11.07 19.56 -12.48
N PRO A 152 10.52 18.66 -13.32
CA PRO A 152 9.35 17.87 -12.94
C PRO A 152 9.68 16.96 -11.75
N ILE A 153 8.77 16.89 -10.78
CA ILE A 153 8.89 15.95 -9.65
C ILE A 153 8.52 14.56 -10.14
N VAL A 154 9.46 13.64 -10.03
CA VAL A 154 9.30 12.21 -10.34
C VAL A 154 9.15 11.45 -9.03
N TRP A 155 8.19 10.52 -9.00
CA TRP A 155 7.90 9.69 -7.82
C TRP A 155 8.43 8.28 -8.01
N GLY A 156 9.42 7.93 -7.21
CA GLY A 156 9.85 6.55 -6.99
C GLY A 156 8.94 5.83 -6.01
N CYS A 157 8.82 4.51 -6.15
CA CYS A 157 8.13 3.66 -5.21
C CYS A 157 9.00 2.45 -4.88
N SER A 158 9.12 2.14 -3.60
CA SER A 158 9.89 1.00 -3.11
C SER A 158 9.18 0.35 -1.92
N THR A 159 9.53 -0.91 -1.66
CA THR A 159 9.06 -1.66 -0.49
C THR A 159 10.14 -1.70 0.58
N GLY A 160 9.77 -1.50 1.85
CA GLY A 160 10.71 -1.56 2.98
C GLY A 160 11.33 -0.21 3.39
N GLY A 161 11.59 -0.09 4.70
CA GLY A 161 12.26 1.04 5.38
C GLY A 161 11.37 2.25 5.68
N ALA A 162 10.93 2.38 6.94
CA ALA A 162 10.14 3.52 7.41
C ALA A 162 10.96 4.81 7.62
N THR A 163 12.31 4.71 7.70
CA THR A 163 13.20 5.83 8.01
C THR A 163 14.58 5.63 7.39
N GLY A 164 15.13 6.66 6.76
CA GLY A 164 16.54 6.71 6.32
C GLY A 164 16.88 5.95 5.02
N ALA A 165 17.95 6.40 4.37
CA ALA A 165 18.40 5.94 3.06
C ALA A 165 18.53 4.40 2.95
N GLY A 166 17.78 3.81 2.03
CA GLY A 166 17.90 2.40 1.64
C GLY A 166 16.62 1.63 1.91
N ALA A 167 15.86 1.36 0.85
CA ALA A 167 14.83 0.33 0.86
C ALA A 167 15.52 -1.04 0.96
N THR A 168 15.85 -1.50 2.17
CA THR A 168 16.22 -2.90 2.38
C THR A 168 14.92 -3.70 2.35
N GLY A 169 14.54 -4.10 1.14
CA GLY A 169 13.24 -4.67 0.81
C GLY A 169 12.80 -5.77 1.76
N GLY A 170 11.68 -5.52 2.45
CA GLY A 170 10.88 -6.59 3.03
C GLY A 170 10.28 -7.41 1.90
N THR A 171 10.93 -8.52 1.54
CA THR A 171 10.59 -9.40 0.42
C THR A 171 9.15 -9.92 0.42
N ALA A 172 8.47 -9.86 1.57
CA ALA A 172 7.07 -10.23 1.73
C ALA A 172 6.09 -9.36 0.92
N LEU A 173 6.46 -8.10 0.60
CA LEU A 173 5.59 -7.14 -0.08
C LEU A 173 5.51 -7.30 -1.60
N TYR A 174 6.56 -7.84 -2.22
CA TYR A 174 6.70 -7.79 -3.68
C TYR A 174 5.53 -8.40 -4.44
N LYS A 175 4.89 -9.44 -3.90
CA LYS A 175 3.72 -10.08 -4.53
C LYS A 175 2.44 -9.26 -4.43
N TYR A 176 2.34 -8.32 -3.50
CA TYR A 176 1.11 -7.54 -3.25
C TYR A 176 1.18 -6.11 -3.77
N VAL A 177 2.37 -5.61 -4.13
CA VAL A 177 2.53 -4.27 -4.70
C VAL A 177 2.55 -4.28 -6.24
N PRO A 178 2.20 -3.15 -6.88
CA PRO A 178 2.35 -3.00 -8.34
C PRO A 178 3.82 -3.00 -8.76
N ALA A 179 4.08 -3.26 -10.05
CA ALA A 179 5.43 -3.45 -10.57
C ALA A 179 6.37 -2.26 -10.33
N ASN A 180 5.86 -1.03 -10.40
CA ASN A 180 6.66 0.18 -10.17
C ASN A 180 7.12 0.36 -8.70
N CYS A 181 6.58 -0.44 -7.79
CA CYS A 181 6.95 -0.46 -6.37
C CYS A 181 7.82 -1.67 -6.00
N ARG A 182 8.16 -2.55 -6.96
CA ARG A 182 8.89 -3.80 -6.69
C ARG A 182 10.40 -3.59 -6.66
N PHE A 183 10.84 -2.65 -5.84
CA PHE A 183 12.24 -2.32 -5.60
C PHE A 183 12.52 -2.14 -4.11
#